data_AF-A0A067F9L6-F1
#
_entry.id   AF-A0A067F9L6-F1
#
_cell.length_a   1.000
_cell.length_b   1.000
_cell.length_c   1.000
_cell.angle_alpha   90.00
_cell.angle_beta   90.00
_cell.angle_gamma   90.00
#
_symmetry.space_group_name_H-M   'P 1'
#
loop_
_entity.id
_entity.type
_entity.pdbx_description
1 polymer ?
#
loop_
_entity_poly.entity_id
_entity_poly.type
_entity_poly.pdbx_seq_one_letter_code
_entity_poly.pdbx_strand_id
1 'polypeptide(L)'
;MQLKHEIANMIEKIEHIEVSQRKLLGQDLGSCTNEELQELDDQLERSLRSIRARKAQLFNEQMGQLKEKERLLLEDNARLCIKVNVSSLSSHSSNFCACS
;
A
#
# COMPACT_ATOMS: atom_id res chain seq x y z
N MET A 1 -1.43 -4.60 48.71
CA MET A 1 -1.22 -3.13 48.56
C MET A 1 -0.69 -2.80 47.16
N GLN A 2 0.41 -3.43 46.71
CA GLN A 2 1.06 -3.15 45.41
C GLN A 2 0.19 -3.44 44.18
N LEU A 3 -0.47 -4.61 44.11
CA LEU A 3 -1.36 -4.95 42.98
C LEU A 3 -2.52 -3.96 42.82
N LYS A 4 -3.08 -3.45 43.93
CA LYS A 4 -4.15 -2.43 43.87
C LYS A 4 -3.65 -1.12 43.27
N HIS A 5 -2.41 -0.73 43.60
CA HIS A 5 -1.77 0.46 43.04
C HIS A 5 -1.45 0.28 41.55
N GLU A 6 -0.93 -0.89 41.15
CA GLU A 6 -0.68 -1.21 39.75
C GLU A 6 -1.97 -1.18 38.91
N ILE A 7 -3.06 -1.74 39.43
CA ILE A 7 -4.38 -1.69 38.76
C ILE A 7 -4.85 -0.24 38.60
N ALA A 8 -4.76 0.58 39.65
CA ALA A 8 -5.15 1.99 39.58
C ALA A 8 -4.34 2.76 38.52
N ASN A 9 -3.02 2.57 38.49
CA ASN A 9 -2.15 3.19 37.49
C ASN A 9 -2.50 2.75 36.05
N MET A 10 -2.95 1.50 35.89
CA MET A 10 -3.36 0.99 34.58
C MET A 10 -4.69 1.57 34.12
N ILE A 11 -5.64 1.75 35.05
CA ILE A 11 -6.92 2.41 34.78
C ILE A 11 -6.69 3.87 34.36
N GLU A 12 -5.86 4.61 35.10
CA GLU A 12 -5.52 6.00 34.77
C GLU A 12 -4.90 6.12 33.36
N LYS A 13 -4.00 5.20 32.99
CA LYS A 13 -3.41 5.15 31.64
C LYS A 13 -4.45 4.89 30.56
N ILE A 14 -5.39 3.98 30.81
CA ILE A 14 -6.48 3.69 29.86
C ILE A 14 -7.32 4.95 29.65
N GLU A 15 -7.76 5.58 30.74
CA GLU A 15 -8.56 6.82 30.68
C GLU A 15 -7.82 7.93 29.91
N HIS A 16 -6.52 8.10 30.17
CA HIS A 16 -5.71 9.09 29.44
C HIS A 16 -5.62 8.79 27.93
N ILE A 17 -5.46 7.52 27.55
CA ILE A 17 -5.43 7.10 26.14
C ILE A 17 -6.79 7.34 25.49
N GLU A 18 -7.88 6.98 26.15
CA GLU A 18 -9.24 7.16 25.61
C GLU A 18 -9.61 8.64 25.44
N VAL A 19 -9.25 9.50 26.39
CA VAL A 19 -9.40 10.97 26.25
C VAL A 19 -8.59 11.48 25.06
N SER A 20 -7.33 11.07 24.95
CA SER A 20 -6.45 11.47 23.85
C SER A 20 -7.00 11.01 22.49
N GLN A 21 -7.54 9.79 22.42
CA GLN A 21 -8.14 9.25 21.21
C GLN A 21 -9.38 10.05 20.79
N ARG A 22 -10.28 10.38 21.72
CA ARG A 22 -11.45 11.21 21.43
C ARG A 22 -11.04 12.58 20.87
N LYS A 23 -10.07 13.25 21.50
CA LYS A 23 -9.53 14.53 21.02
C LYS A 23 -8.97 14.39 19.59
N LEU A 24 -8.14 13.37 19.32
CA LEU A 24 -7.61 13.07 17.98
C LEU A 24 -8.68 12.81 16.93
N LEU A 25 -9.86 12.33 17.34
CA LEU A 25 -11.02 12.12 16.48
C LEU A 25 -11.92 13.37 16.35
N GLY A 26 -11.50 14.51 16.92
CA GLY A 26 -12.23 15.76 16.88
C GLY A 26 -13.37 15.85 17.89
N GLN A 27 -13.39 14.98 18.90
CA GLN A 27 -14.42 14.94 19.94
C GLN A 27 -13.96 15.65 21.21
N ASP A 28 -14.92 16.16 21.99
CA ASP A 28 -14.68 16.77 23.32
C ASP A 28 -13.64 17.91 23.33
N LEU A 29 -13.50 18.62 22.21
CA LEU A 29 -12.52 19.70 22.04
C LEU A 29 -12.89 20.99 22.79
N GLY A 30 -14.13 21.12 23.27
CA GLY A 30 -14.62 22.33 23.94
C GLY A 30 -13.91 22.68 25.25
N SER A 31 -13.18 21.72 25.84
CA SER A 31 -12.36 21.92 27.04
C SER A 31 -10.87 22.13 26.74
N CYS A 32 -10.45 22.04 25.48
CA CYS A 32 -9.06 22.22 25.10
C CYS A 32 -8.67 23.71 25.10
N THR A 33 -7.43 24.00 25.51
CA THR A 33 -6.84 25.33 25.28
C THR A 33 -6.45 25.52 23.82
N ASN A 34 -6.16 26.76 23.43
CA ASN A 34 -5.70 27.05 22.08
C ASN A 34 -4.36 26.37 21.78
N GLU A 35 -3.47 26.30 22.76
CA GLU A 35 -2.18 25.60 22.64
C GLU A 35 -2.37 24.09 22.45
N GLU A 36 -3.26 23.45 23.21
CA GLU A 36 -3.57 22.02 23.04
C GLU A 36 -4.18 21.73 21.66
N LEU A 37 -5.04 22.62 21.17
CA LEU A 37 -5.63 22.48 19.83
C LEU A 37 -4.57 22.64 18.73
N GLN A 38 -3.63 23.57 18.87
CA GLN A 38 -2.54 23.74 17.91
C GLN A 38 -1.61 22.53 17.90
N GLU A 39 -1.26 21.97 19.06
CA GLU A 39 -0.43 20.77 19.15
C GLU A 39 -1.13 19.57 18.50
N LEU A 40 -2.43 19.43 18.72
CA LEU A 40 -3.25 18.39 18.10
C LEU A 40 -3.27 18.51 16.57
N ASP A 41 -3.48 19.73 16.04
CA ASP A 41 -3.48 20.00 14.61
C ASP A 41 -2.11 19.69 13.98
N ASP A 42 -1.03 20.16 14.59
CA ASP A 42 0.34 19.88 14.16
C ASP A 42 0.65 18.37 14.13
N GLN A 43 0.19 17.64 15.15
CA GLN A 43 0.36 16.18 15.23
C GLN A 43 -0.40 15.48 14.10
N LEU A 44 -1.65 15.87 13.85
CA LEU A 44 -2.48 15.32 12.77
C LEU A 44 -1.87 15.64 11.40
N GLU A 45 -1.40 16.86 11.18
CA GLU A 45 -0.80 17.28 9.91
C GLU A 45 0.48 16.49 9.61
N ARG A 46 1.38 16.33 10.60
CA ARG A 46 2.58 15.50 10.47
C ARG A 46 2.24 14.04 10.15
N SER A 47 1.28 13.45 10.88
CA SER A 47 0.84 12.07 10.68
C SER A 47 0.24 11.86 9.28
N LEU A 48 -0.66 12.75 8.86
CA LEU A 48 -1.30 12.69 7.55
C LEU A 48 -0.29 12.85 6.41
N ARG A 49 0.69 13.75 6.54
CA ARG A 49 1.79 13.88 5.57
C ARG A 49 2.56 12.57 5.43
N SER A 50 2.94 11.94 6.54
CA SER A 50 3.64 10.65 6.55
C SER A 50 2.82 9.52 5.89
N ILE A 51 1.53 9.40 6.27
CA ILE A 51 0.63 8.39 5.70
C ILE A 51 0.48 8.58 4.19
N ARG A 52 0.26 9.81 3.72
CA ARG A 52 0.12 10.12 2.30
C ARG A 52 1.40 9.82 1.53
N ALA A 53 2.56 10.22 2.06
CA ALA A 53 3.85 9.93 1.45
C ALA A 53 4.09 8.43 1.31
N ARG A 54 3.85 7.65 2.37
CA ARG A 54 3.98 6.19 2.33
C ARG A 54 3.01 5.54 1.35
N LYS A 55 1.76 6.01 1.29
CA LYS A 55 0.76 5.51 0.33
C LYS A 55 1.21 5.77 -1.12
N ALA A 56 1.72 6.97 -1.40
CA ALA A 56 2.24 7.31 -2.72
C ALA A 56 3.46 6.45 -3.10
N GLN A 57 4.38 6.23 -2.17
CA GLN A 57 5.53 5.35 -2.37
C GLN A 57 5.08 3.93 -2.75
N LEU A 58 4.18 3.32 -1.98
CA LEU A 58 3.69 1.97 -2.24
C LEU A 58 3.00 1.86 -3.60
N PHE A 59 2.21 2.85 -3.99
CA PHE A 59 1.57 2.85 -5.32
C PHE A 59 2.58 3.01 -6.46
N ASN A 60 3.63 3.81 -6.28
CA ASN A 60 4.69 3.93 -7.26
C ASN A 60 5.47 2.61 -7.42
N GLU A 61 5.76 1.93 -6.31
CA GLU A 61 6.38 0.60 -6.32
C GLU A 61 5.52 -0.42 -7.05
N GLN A 62 4.21 -0.49 -6.75
CA GLN A 62 3.27 -1.38 -7.42
C GLN A 62 3.14 -1.08 -8.92
N MET A 63 3.05 0.20 -9.28
CA MET A 63 3.00 0.62 -10.68
C MET A 63 4.29 0.25 -11.43
N GLY A 64 5.46 0.37 -10.79
CA GLY A 64 6.73 -0.07 -11.35
C GLY A 64 6.76 -1.57 -11.63
N GLN A 65 6.31 -2.38 -10.68
CA GLN A 65 6.22 -3.84 -10.84
C GLN A 65 5.27 -4.23 -11.97
N LEU A 66 4.12 -3.57 -12.09
CA LEU A 66 3.15 -3.85 -13.15
C LEU A 66 3.68 -3.48 -14.54
N LYS A 67 4.35 -2.32 -14.68
CA LYS A 67 4.98 -1.90 -15.94
C LYS A 67 6.06 -2.88 -16.39
N GLU A 68 6.87 -3.36 -15.47
CA GLU A 68 7.91 -4.35 -15.80
C GLU A 68 7.30 -5.69 -16.20
N LYS A 69 6.25 -6.13 -15.50
CA LYS A 69 5.50 -7.34 -15.87
C LYS A 69 4.87 -7.21 -17.27
N GLU A 70 4.28 -6.06 -17.58
CA GLU A 70 3.72 -5.77 -18.90
C GLU A 70 4.80 -5.87 -19.99
N ARG A 71 5.96 -5.24 -19.77
CA ARG A 71 7.10 -5.29 -20.70
C ARG A 71 7.54 -6.73 -20.99
N LEU A 72 7.74 -7.53 -19.94
CA LEU A 72 8.16 -8.94 -20.09
C LEU A 72 7.12 -9.78 -20.83
N LEU A 73 5.83 -9.57 -20.55
CA LEU A 73 4.75 -10.28 -21.25
C LEU A 73 4.67 -9.90 -22.73
N LEU A 74 4.91 -8.63 -23.08
CA LEU A 74 4.96 -8.19 -24.48
C LEU A 74 6.12 -8.83 -25.22
N GLU A 75 7.30 -8.91 -24.60
CA GLU A 75 8.48 -9.56 -25.17
C GLU A 75 8.27 -11.07 -25.37
N ASP A 76 7.69 -11.73 -24.38
CA ASP A 76 7.35 -13.15 -24.45
C ASP A 76 6.30 -13.43 -25.54
N ASN A 77 5.24 -12.62 -25.61
CA ASN A 77 4.23 -12.73 -26.65
C ASN A 77 4.82 -12.54 -28.05
N ALA A 78 5.68 -11.54 -28.25
CA ALA A 78 6.36 -11.32 -29.53
C ALA A 78 7.21 -12.53 -29.92
N ARG A 79 7.97 -13.10 -28.97
CA ARG A 79 8.78 -14.31 -29.19
C ARG A 79 7.91 -15.52 -29.57
N LEU A 80 6.78 -15.69 -28.88
CA LEU A 80 5.84 -16.77 -29.16
C LEU A 80 5.17 -16.62 -30.54
N CYS A 81 4.75 -15.40 -30.91
CA CYS A 81 4.19 -15.12 -32.24
C CYS A 81 5.17 -15.51 -33.36
N ILE A 82 6.46 -15.16 -33.22
CA ILE A 82 7.49 -15.57 -34.18
C ILE A 82 7.58 -17.10 -34.26
N LYS A 83 7.64 -17.78 -33.10
CA LYS A 83 7.77 -19.25 -33.05
C LYS A 83 6.57 -19.95 -33.70
N VAL A 84 5.35 -19.49 -33.46
CA VAL A 84 4.13 -20.04 -34.05
C VAL A 84 4.15 -19.85 -35.56
N ASN A 85 4.49 -18.66 -36.06
CA ASN A 85 4.58 -18.39 -37.49
C ASN A 85 5.63 -19.28 -38.17
N VAL A 86 6.82 -19.43 -37.59
CA VAL A 86 7.87 -20.32 -38.12
C VAL A 86 7.43 -21.79 -38.14
N SER A 87 6.74 -22.26 -37.10
CA SER A 87 6.22 -23.63 -37.01
C SER A 87 5.12 -23.89 -38.05
N SER A 88 4.28 -22.89 -38.34
CA SER A 88 3.25 -23.00 -39.39
C SER A 88 3.86 -23.05 -40.79
N LEU A 89 4.93 -22.28 -41.05
CA LEU A 89 5.66 -22.29 -42.33
C LEU A 89 6.40 -23.61 -42.57
N SER A 90 7.04 -24.17 -41.54
CA SER A 90 7.72 -25.47 -41.66
C SER A 90 6.74 -26.63 -41.90
N SER A 91 5.53 -26.57 -41.33
CA SER A 91 4.46 -27.56 -41.55
C SER A 91 3.86 -27.51 -42.96
N HIS A 92 3.82 -26.33 -43.58
CA HIS A 92 3.37 -26.21 -44.98
C HIS A 92 4.45 -26.66 -45.97
N SER A 93 5.73 -26.44 -45.65
CA SER A 93 6.86 -26.87 -46.50
C SER A 93 7.09 -28.39 -46.47
N SER A 94 6.81 -29.08 -45.36
CA SER A 94 6.93 -30.54 -45.28
C SER A 94 5.79 -31.29 -45.98
N ASN A 95 4.59 -30.69 -46.06
CA ASN A 95 3.47 -31.25 -46.84
C ASN A 95 3.65 -31.12 -48.36
N PHE A 96 4.45 -30.17 -48.85
CA PHE A 96 4.73 -30.02 -50.28
C PHE A 96 5.75 -31.04 -50.81
N CYS A 97 6.57 -31.62 -49.93
CA CYS A 97 7.63 -32.58 -50.31
C CYS A 97 7.17 -34.05 -50.31
N ALA A 98 5.91 -34.35 -49.95
CA ALA A 98 5.37 -35.71 -49.85
C ALA A 98 4.60 -36.20 -51.10
N CYS A 99 4.61 -35.44 -52.20
CA CYS A 99 3.92 -35.78 -53.47
C CYS A 99 4.87 -35.85 -54.67
N SER A 100 6.07 -36.41 -54.51
CA SER A 100 6.96 -36.75 -55.63
C SER A 100 7.38 -38.21 -55.57
#